data_AF-A0A2V8M7H2-F1
#
_entry.id   AF-A0A2V8M7H2-F1
#
_cell.length_a   1.000
_cell.length_b   1.000
_cell.length_c   1.000
_cell.angle_alpha   90.00
_cell.angle_beta   90.00
_cell.angle_gamma   90.00
#
_symmetry.space_group_name_H-M   'P 1'
#
loop_
_entity.id
_entity.type
_entity.pdbx_description
1 polymer ?
#
loop_
_entity_poly.entity_id
_entity_poly.type
_entity_poly.pdbx_seq_one_letter_code
_entity_poly.pdbx_strand_id
1 'polypeptide(L)'
;MGVRNSGSDTFGIPDKIPGRDPINHNFKSNPGGVFLGYINPSAYRVPMATPEIASQCVPFSQVPGSCSNLLGNAGRNSVVGPNVYTFDLSTLKNFAVKEKTTVQFRTEFFNAFNHANFTPPLPFFGSSNAQIFNSNGAPQGGGGL
;
A
#
# COMPACT_ATOMS: atom_id res chain seq x y z
N MET A 1 18.86 -13.88 -1.78
CA MET A 1 18.05 -13.29 -0.70
C MET A 1 17.23 -14.42 -0.11
N GLY A 2 17.70 -15.01 0.98
CA GLY A 2 17.17 -16.27 1.52
C GLY A 2 15.83 -16.07 2.23
N VAL A 3 14.86 -16.93 1.93
CA VAL A 3 13.56 -16.95 2.59
C VAL A 3 13.73 -17.71 3.91
N ARG A 4 14.23 -17.01 4.93
CA ARG A 4 14.07 -17.45 6.32
C ARG A 4 12.81 -16.78 6.85
N ASN A 5 11.73 -17.56 6.92
CA ASN A 5 10.59 -17.26 7.77
C ASN A 5 11.08 -17.43 9.22
N SER A 6 11.58 -16.34 9.79
CA SER A 6 12.03 -16.27 11.19
C SER A 6 10.87 -15.81 12.08
N GLY A 7 9.76 -16.54 12.08
CA GLY A 7 8.85 -16.66 13.24
C GLY A 7 8.13 -15.43 13.80
N SER A 8 8.28 -14.21 13.26
CA SER A 8 7.50 -13.03 13.70
C SER A 8 6.43 -12.59 12.71
N ASP A 9 6.55 -12.97 11.44
CA ASP A 9 5.59 -12.61 10.40
C ASP A 9 4.48 -13.66 10.43
N THR A 10 3.39 -13.36 11.12
CA THR A 10 2.26 -14.26 11.36
C THR A 10 1.50 -14.66 10.08
N PHE A 11 1.85 -14.09 8.91
CA PHE A 11 1.13 -14.32 7.64
C PHE A 11 2.11 -14.38 6.47
N GLY A 12 2.30 -15.59 5.93
CA GLY A 12 2.90 -15.78 4.63
C GLY A 12 1.96 -15.23 3.55
N ILE A 13 2.52 -14.50 2.60
CA ILE A 13 1.98 -14.05 1.30
C ILE A 13 0.53 -14.54 1.00
N PRO A 14 -0.45 -13.66 0.71
CA PRO A 14 -1.82 -14.07 0.39
C PRO A 14 -1.93 -14.76 -0.98
N ASP A 15 -3.06 -15.39 -1.24
CA ASP A 15 -3.45 -15.81 -2.60
C ASP A 15 -4.08 -14.64 -3.36
N LYS A 16 -3.63 -14.40 -4.58
CA LYS A 16 -4.30 -13.54 -5.55
C LYS A 16 -5.42 -14.32 -6.24
N ILE A 17 -6.63 -13.75 -6.23
CA ILE A 17 -7.79 -14.32 -6.90
C ILE A 17 -7.70 -14.00 -8.41
N PRO A 18 -7.71 -15.01 -9.29
CA PRO A 18 -7.70 -14.78 -10.74
C PRO A 18 -8.90 -13.95 -11.19
N GLY A 19 -8.69 -13.00 -12.11
CA GLY A 19 -9.75 -12.16 -12.68
C GLY A 19 -10.25 -11.01 -11.79
N ARG A 20 -9.74 -10.87 -10.57
CA ARG A 20 -10.03 -9.70 -9.71
C ARG A 20 -8.92 -8.65 -9.86
N ASP A 21 -9.33 -7.40 -10.08
CA ASP A 21 -8.39 -6.28 -10.13
C ASP A 21 -7.86 -5.99 -8.71
N PRO A 22 -6.54 -6.06 -8.47
CA PRO A 22 -5.93 -5.74 -7.18
C PRO A 22 -6.02 -4.26 -6.81
N ILE A 23 -6.43 -3.39 -7.74
CA ILE A 23 -6.58 -1.95 -7.51
C ILE A 23 -8.04 -1.57 -7.37
N ASN A 24 -8.35 -0.83 -6.30
CA ASN A 24 -9.62 -0.14 -6.17
C ASN A 24 -9.55 1.19 -6.93
N HIS A 25 -10.18 1.30 -8.09
CA HIS A 25 -10.17 2.54 -8.89
C HIS A 25 -10.94 3.70 -8.25
N ASN A 26 -11.82 3.42 -7.29
CA ASN A 26 -12.60 4.41 -6.57
C ASN A 26 -11.95 4.81 -5.23
N PHE A 27 -10.65 4.56 -5.05
CA PHE A 27 -9.91 4.82 -3.80
C PHE A 27 -10.03 6.25 -3.25
N LYS A 28 -10.34 7.23 -4.12
CA LYS A 28 -10.57 8.63 -3.74
C LYS A 28 -11.90 8.87 -3.03
N SER A 29 -12.87 7.97 -3.19
CA SER A 29 -14.24 8.11 -2.69
C SER A 29 -14.49 7.38 -1.37
N ASN A 30 -13.42 6.91 -0.70
CA ASN A 30 -13.48 6.15 0.54
C ASN A 30 -14.41 4.91 0.52
N PRO A 31 -14.39 4.04 -0.52
CA PRO A 31 -15.35 2.95 -0.63
C PRO A 31 -14.88 1.78 0.23
N GLY A 32 -15.27 1.77 1.52
CA GLY A 32 -14.94 0.70 2.46
C GLY A 32 -14.54 1.14 3.87
N GLY A 33 -14.62 2.43 4.20
CA GLY A 33 -14.29 2.94 5.54
C GLY A 33 -12.79 2.99 5.84
N VAL A 34 -11.95 2.74 4.83
CA VAL A 34 -10.50 2.91 4.89
C VAL A 34 -10.14 4.22 4.23
N PHE A 35 -9.50 5.11 4.97
CA PHE A 35 -8.99 6.37 4.44
C PHE A 35 -8.04 6.10 3.27
N LEU A 36 -8.43 6.49 2.05
CA LEU A 36 -7.57 6.53 0.86
C LEU A 36 -6.87 5.20 0.49
N GLY A 37 -7.57 4.07 0.64
CA GLY A 37 -7.03 2.74 0.31
C GLY A 37 -7.18 2.36 -1.17
N TYR A 38 -6.07 2.26 -1.90
CA TYR A 38 -6.08 1.86 -3.33
C TYR A 38 -5.92 0.36 -3.56
N ILE A 39 -5.58 -0.41 -2.53
CA ILE A 39 -5.55 -1.87 -2.61
C ILE A 39 -6.98 -2.39 -2.51
N ASN A 40 -7.36 -3.28 -3.43
CA ASN A 40 -8.62 -4.02 -3.35
C ASN A 40 -8.44 -5.31 -2.54
N PRO A 41 -8.91 -5.39 -1.28
CA PRO A 41 -8.75 -6.59 -0.47
C PRO A 41 -9.52 -7.79 -1.03
N SER A 42 -10.57 -7.56 -1.84
CA SER A 42 -11.33 -8.65 -2.48
C SER A 42 -10.59 -9.36 -3.62
N ALA A 43 -9.46 -8.81 -4.07
CA ALA A 43 -8.58 -9.47 -5.03
C ALA A 43 -7.61 -10.46 -4.37
N TYR A 44 -7.60 -10.49 -3.03
CA TYR A 44 -6.76 -11.36 -2.23
C TYR A 44 -7.61 -12.24 -1.33
N ARG A 45 -7.03 -13.35 -0.90
CA ARG A 45 -7.56 -14.18 0.18
C ARG A 45 -6.41 -14.79 0.96
N VAL A 46 -6.68 -15.25 2.17
CA VAL A 46 -5.73 -16.11 2.89
C VAL A 46 -5.47 -17.41 2.12
N PRO A 47 -4.27 -17.99 2.19
CA PRO A 47 -3.95 -19.24 1.49
C PRO A 47 -4.92 -20.37 1.87
N MET A 48 -5.40 -21.09 0.86
CA MET A 48 -6.36 -22.20 1.03
C MET A 48 -5.65 -23.56 0.90
N ALA A 49 -6.03 -24.50 1.75
CA ALA A 49 -5.50 -25.86 1.67
C ALA A 49 -6.09 -26.60 0.47
N THR A 50 -5.26 -27.34 -0.26
CA THR A 50 -5.75 -28.37 -1.19
C THR A 50 -6.10 -29.64 -0.41
N PRO A 51 -6.94 -30.55 -0.95
CA PRO A 51 -7.30 -31.79 -0.28
C PRO A 51 -6.09 -32.61 0.18
N GLU A 52 -4.98 -32.54 -0.56
CA GLU A 52 -3.75 -33.28 -0.31
C GLU A 52 -2.99 -32.78 0.93
N ILE A 53 -3.09 -31.48 1.25
CA ILE A 53 -2.36 -30.85 2.37
C ILE A 53 -3.27 -30.48 3.54
N ALA A 54 -4.57 -30.74 3.45
CA ALA A 54 -5.56 -30.32 4.44
C ALA A 54 -5.26 -30.80 5.88
N SER A 55 -4.66 -31.99 6.03
CA SER A 55 -4.30 -32.55 7.34
C SER A 55 -3.10 -31.88 8.01
N GLN A 56 -2.30 -31.11 7.26
CA GLN A 56 -1.08 -30.44 7.72
C GLN A 56 -1.31 -28.93 7.96
N CYS A 57 -2.52 -28.45 7.71
CA CYS A 57 -2.83 -27.03 7.74
C CYS A 57 -3.33 -26.58 9.11
N VAL A 58 -2.81 -25.43 9.56
CA VAL A 58 -3.34 -24.69 10.70
C VAL A 58 -4.29 -23.62 10.16
N PRO A 59 -5.62 -23.73 10.39
CA PRO A 59 -6.57 -22.78 9.81
C PRO A 59 -6.54 -21.42 10.52
N PHE A 60 -6.84 -20.36 9.78
CA PHE A 60 -7.25 -19.08 10.36
C PHE A 60 -8.61 -19.25 11.05
N SER A 61 -8.74 -18.68 12.25
CA SER A 61 -9.90 -18.91 13.12
C SER A 61 -11.26 -18.58 12.50
N GLN A 62 -11.33 -17.66 11.53
CA GLN A 62 -12.59 -17.27 10.87
C GLN A 62 -12.72 -17.74 9.41
N VAL A 63 -11.73 -18.45 8.87
CA VAL A 63 -11.75 -18.90 7.47
C VAL A 63 -11.53 -20.41 7.39
N PRO A 64 -12.61 -21.22 7.36
CA PRO A 64 -12.51 -22.67 7.21
C PRO A 64 -11.76 -23.08 5.93
N GLY A 65 -10.96 -24.14 6.01
CA GLY A 65 -10.16 -24.63 4.87
C GLY A 65 -8.93 -23.79 4.53
N SER A 66 -8.64 -22.74 5.31
CA SER A 66 -7.42 -21.95 5.15
C SER A 66 -6.20 -22.64 5.77
N CYS A 67 -5.03 -22.17 5.38
CA CYS A 67 -3.75 -22.75 5.79
C CYS A 67 -2.76 -21.62 6.11
N SER A 68 -2.66 -21.24 7.39
CA SER A 68 -1.80 -20.14 7.84
C SER A 68 -0.30 -20.44 7.72
N ASN A 69 0.06 -21.72 7.70
CA ASN A 69 1.42 -22.20 7.46
C ASN A 69 1.75 -22.40 5.96
N LEU A 70 0.85 -22.03 5.05
CA LEU A 70 1.08 -22.05 3.61
C LEU A 70 1.44 -20.64 3.11
N LEU A 71 2.30 -20.57 2.11
CA LEU A 71 2.55 -19.35 1.34
C LEU A 71 1.60 -19.33 0.14
N GLY A 72 0.85 -18.25 -0.02
CA GLY A 72 0.00 -18.01 -1.18
C GLY A 72 0.79 -17.58 -2.42
N ASN A 73 0.06 -17.32 -3.50
CA ASN A 73 0.64 -17.08 -4.83
C ASN A 73 0.81 -15.59 -5.21
N ALA A 74 0.51 -14.63 -4.33
CA ALA A 74 0.64 -13.22 -4.67
C ALA A 74 2.11 -12.84 -4.92
N GLY A 75 2.38 -12.25 -6.09
CA GLY A 75 3.73 -11.78 -6.43
C GLY A 75 4.19 -10.63 -5.54
N ARG A 76 5.48 -10.59 -5.21
CA ARG A 76 6.10 -9.42 -4.57
C ARG A 76 5.99 -8.22 -5.50
N ASN A 77 5.66 -7.03 -4.96
CA ASN A 77 5.49 -5.79 -5.73
C ASN A 77 4.45 -5.91 -6.86
N SER A 78 3.44 -6.77 -6.71
CA SER A 78 2.41 -7.00 -7.72
C SER A 78 1.31 -5.92 -7.78
N VAL A 79 1.37 -4.95 -6.88
CA VAL A 79 0.44 -3.82 -6.78
C VAL A 79 1.21 -2.53 -7.02
N VAL A 80 0.73 -1.75 -7.98
CA VAL A 80 1.28 -0.42 -8.28
C VAL A 80 0.31 0.62 -7.77
N GLY A 81 0.82 1.61 -7.02
CA GLY A 81 0.01 2.69 -6.48
C GLY A 81 -0.40 3.73 -7.52
N PRO A 82 -1.25 4.69 -7.13
CA PRO A 82 -1.57 5.85 -7.95
C PRO A 82 -0.31 6.61 -8.36
N ASN A 83 -0.37 7.25 -9.53
CA ASN A 83 0.74 8.09 -10.00
C ASN A 83 0.97 9.28 -9.08
N VAL A 84 2.23 9.67 -8.97
CA VAL A 84 2.68 10.86 -8.24
C VAL A 84 2.96 11.96 -9.27
N TYR A 85 2.28 13.09 -9.12
CA TYR A 85 2.51 14.28 -9.92
C TYR A 85 2.75 15.47 -8.99
N THR A 86 3.94 16.07 -9.11
CA THR A 86 4.30 17.29 -8.39
C THR A 86 4.78 18.31 -9.40
N PHE A 87 4.29 19.54 -9.25
CA PHE A 87 4.73 20.66 -10.07
C PHE A 87 5.20 21.78 -9.15
N ASP A 88 6.51 22.03 -9.16
CA ASP A 88 7.13 23.07 -8.36
C ASP A 88 7.56 24.23 -9.27
N LEU A 89 7.21 25.45 -8.88
CA LEU A 89 7.48 26.66 -9.64
C LEU A 89 8.41 27.57 -8.85
N SER A 90 9.53 27.96 -9.44
CA SER A 90 10.46 28.94 -8.87
C SER A 90 10.67 30.07 -9.86
N THR A 91 10.52 31.32 -9.40
CA THR A 91 10.81 32.51 -10.19
C THR A 91 11.86 33.36 -9.50
N LEU A 92 12.90 33.73 -10.25
CA LEU A 92 14.03 34.52 -9.75
C LEU A 92 14.28 35.70 -10.67
N LYS A 93 14.47 36.88 -10.07
CA LYS A 93 14.85 38.10 -10.78
C LYS A 93 15.88 38.89 -9.99
N ASN A 94 17.02 39.15 -10.62
CA ASN A 94 18.04 40.05 -10.10
C ASN A 94 17.78 41.47 -10.59
N PHE A 95 17.77 42.41 -9.66
CA PHE A 95 17.70 43.85 -9.91
C PHE A 95 19.05 44.47 -9.53
N ALA A 96 19.78 44.97 -10.53
CA ALA A 96 20.98 45.76 -10.27
C ALA A 96 20.57 47.14 -9.78
N VAL A 97 20.91 47.47 -8.53
CA VAL A 97 20.56 48.76 -7.91
C VAL A 97 21.70 49.77 -8.10
N LYS A 98 22.95 49.32 -7.99
CA LYS A 98 24.18 50.10 -8.25
C LYS A 98 25.28 49.18 -8.77
N GLU A 99 26.39 49.76 -9.24
CA GLU A 99 27.55 49.08 -9.82
C GLU A 99 28.10 47.89 -8.99
N LYS A 100 27.89 47.90 -7.67
CA LYS A 100 28.31 46.81 -6.77
C LYS A 100 27.17 46.21 -5.93
N THR A 101 25.91 46.54 -6.21
CA THR A 101 24.76 46.10 -5.40
C THR A 101 23.67 45.51 -6.28
N THR A 102 23.37 44.23 -6.06
CA THR A 102 22.27 43.52 -6.71
C THR A 102 21.31 43.01 -5.65
N VAL A 103 20.00 43.18 -5.89
CA VAL A 103 18.93 42.63 -5.06
C VAL A 103 18.27 41.49 -5.84
N GLN A 104 18.04 40.36 -5.20
CA GLN A 104 17.33 39.22 -5.80
C GLN A 104 15.92 39.13 -5.23
N PHE A 105 14.94 39.11 -6.12
CA PHE A 105 13.58 38.67 -5.81
C PHE A 105 13.46 37.19 -6.16
N ARG A 106 13.03 36.37 -5.20
CA ARG A 106 12.80 34.93 -5.38
C ARG A 106 11.46 34.56 -4.77
N THR A 107 10.64 33.84 -5.53
CA THR A 107 9.41 33.22 -5.03
C THR A 107 9.35 31.77 -5.47
N GLU A 108 8.82 30.94 -4.59
CA GLU A 108 8.73 29.49 -4.79
C GLU A 108 7.34 29.01 -4.40
N PHE A 109 6.73 28.21 -5.28
CA PHE A 109 5.46 27.55 -5.07
C PHE A 109 5.71 26.05 -5.17
N PHE A 110 5.60 25.35 -4.04
CA PHE A 110 5.66 23.89 -4.00
C PHE A 110 4.27 23.31 -4.26
N ASN A 111 4.19 22.29 -5.11
CA ASN A 111 2.93 21.72 -5.56
C ASN A 111 1.94 22.80 -6.04
N ALA A 112 2.35 23.62 -7.02
CA ALA A 112 1.63 24.82 -7.44
C ALA A 112 0.21 24.53 -7.98
N PHE A 113 -0.07 23.30 -8.44
CA PHE A 113 -1.40 22.85 -8.85
C PHE A 113 -2.20 22.17 -7.74
N ASN A 114 -1.65 22.10 -6.52
CA ASN A 114 -2.24 21.44 -5.36
C ASN A 114 -2.69 20.00 -5.69
N HIS A 115 -1.85 19.23 -6.40
CA HIS A 115 -2.16 17.84 -6.73
C HIS A 115 -1.92 16.96 -5.50
N ALA A 116 -2.92 16.15 -5.12
CA ALA A 116 -2.79 15.22 -4.02
C ALA A 116 -1.98 14.00 -4.44
N ASN A 117 -0.84 13.79 -3.79
CA ASN A 117 0.01 12.62 -3.98
C ASN A 117 -0.24 11.61 -2.86
N PHE A 118 -0.61 10.39 -3.23
CA PHE A 118 -0.91 9.33 -2.27
C PHE A 118 0.34 8.50 -2.01
N THR A 119 0.60 8.17 -0.75
CA THR A 119 1.74 7.33 -0.40
C THR A 119 1.36 5.85 -0.48
N PRO A 120 2.36 4.94 -0.54
CA PRO A 120 2.12 3.53 -0.34
C PRO A 120 1.40 3.25 0.98
N PRO A 121 0.76 2.07 1.13
CA PRO A 121 0.23 1.57 2.39
C PRO A 121 1.23 1.76 3.52
N LEU A 122 0.87 2.59 4.48
CA LEU A 122 1.62 2.72 5.73
C LEU A 122 1.00 1.81 6.80
N PRO A 123 1.77 1.37 7.78
CA PRO A 123 1.21 0.74 8.96
C PRO A 123 0.25 1.71 9.64
N PHE A 124 -1.00 1.29 9.87
CA PHE A 124 -2.00 2.11 10.55
C PHE A 124 -1.54 2.37 11.99
N PHE A 125 -1.70 3.60 12.49
CA PHE A 125 -1.21 4.10 13.79
C PHE A 125 -1.18 3.01 14.89
N GLY A 126 0.02 2.55 15.25
CA GLY A 126 0.25 1.52 16.28
C GLY A 126 0.48 0.09 15.78
N SER A 127 0.33 -0.18 14.48
CA SER A 127 0.65 -1.47 13.86
C SER A 127 2.03 -1.45 13.23
N SER A 128 2.75 -2.57 13.28
CA SER A 128 4.10 -2.67 12.71
C SER A 128 4.12 -2.86 11.19
N ASN A 129 2.99 -3.22 10.55
CA ASN A 129 2.90 -3.50 9.12
C ASN A 129 1.53 -3.12 8.54
N ALA A 130 1.49 -2.73 7.26
CA ALA A 130 0.24 -2.61 6.49
C ALA A 130 -0.25 -4.02 6.12
N GLN A 131 -1.23 -4.55 6.86
CA GLN A 131 -1.76 -5.89 6.64
C GLN A 131 -3.15 -5.83 6.00
N ILE A 132 -3.36 -6.62 4.94
CA ILE A 132 -4.66 -6.77 4.29
C ILE A 132 -5.59 -7.77 5.00
N PHE A 133 -5.04 -8.61 5.89
CA PHE A 133 -5.80 -9.58 6.70
C PHE A 133 -5.30 -9.53 8.15
N ASN A 134 -6.18 -9.76 9.12
CA ASN A 134 -5.79 -9.93 10.54
C ASN A 134 -5.40 -11.37 10.88
N SER A 135 -5.05 -11.61 12.14
CA SER A 135 -4.81 -12.93 12.76
C SER A 135 -5.91 -13.96 12.55
N ASN A 136 -7.12 -13.50 12.27
CA ASN A 136 -8.27 -14.38 12.12
C ASN A 136 -8.57 -14.66 10.64
N GLY A 137 -7.81 -14.07 9.71
CA GLY A 137 -8.02 -14.16 8.26
C GLY A 137 -9.12 -13.24 7.73
N ALA A 138 -9.70 -12.39 8.58
CA ALA A 138 -10.66 -11.39 8.14
C ALA A 138 -9.94 -10.23 7.45
N PRO A 139 -10.52 -9.64 6.39
CA PRO A 139 -9.94 -8.48 5.73
C PRO A 139 -9.81 -7.34 6.74
N GLN A 140 -8.57 -6.93 6.99
CA GLN A 140 -8.32 -5.64 7.61
C GLN A 140 -8.42 -4.64 6.46
N GLY A 141 -9.04 -3.49 6.69
CA GLY A 141 -9.04 -2.41 5.72
C GLY A 141 -7.64 -1.87 5.38
N GLY A 142 -6.55 -2.57 5.66
CA GLY A 142 -5.20 -2.06 5.56
C GLY A 142 -4.77 -1.80 4.12
N GLY A 143 -4.58 -0.52 3.81
CA GLY A 143 -3.66 -0.09 2.77
C GLY A 143 -3.96 1.29 2.24
N GLY A 144 -4.12 2.25 3.14
CA GLY A 144 -4.32 3.66 2.82
C GLY A 144 -3.53 4.55 3.79
N LEU A 145 -3.42 5.82 3.42
CA LEU A 145 -2.80 6.87 4.23
C LEU A 145 -3.44 7.01 5.62
#